data_AF-A0A1F9VEH0-F1
#
_entry.id   AF-A0A1F9VEH0-F1
#
_cell.length_a   1.000
_cell.length_b   1.000
_cell.length_c   1.000
_cell.angle_alpha   90.00
_cell.angle_beta   90.00
_cell.angle_gamma   90.00
#
_symmetry.space_group_name_H-M   'P 1'
#
loop_
_entity.id
_entity.type
_entity.pdbx_description
1 polymer ?
#
loop_
_entity_poly.entity_id
_entity_poly.type
_entity_poly.pdbx_seq_one_letter_code
_entity_poly.pdbx_strand_id
1 'polypeptide(L)'
;MGYGNTASGNRSLAMGAESSTGAGATSSIAIGDGAVVNDNAVSAIAIGTGANARSTNAIAIGAGAVASHANSVALGNGSVTSSANSVSVGFAGGERTIQNVAPGVLGTDAVNVDQLNAITSGTSAAIQNVERLASRGTAIAMASVQAIPNLAAGESGVGIGVGHFNGEIAIGAGFGHAITNNLTLSAGVAQSGGKIGSRIGLGFKF
;
A
#
# COMPACT_ATOMS: atom_id res chain seq x y z
N MET A 1 -24.63 20.39 -37.25
CA MET A 1 -25.90 19.68 -37.56
C MET A 1 -26.75 19.70 -36.29
N GLY A 2 -27.84 20.46 -36.28
CA GLY A 2 -28.62 20.78 -35.08
C GLY A 2 -29.17 22.21 -35.18
N TYR A 3 -30.14 22.57 -34.35
CA TYR A 3 -30.63 23.94 -34.25
C TYR A 3 -29.67 24.77 -33.38
N GLY A 4 -29.27 25.96 -33.82
CA GLY A 4 -28.44 26.88 -33.01
C GLY A 4 -26.99 26.43 -32.77
N ASN A 5 -26.49 25.41 -33.47
CA ASN A 5 -25.09 25.00 -33.31
C ASN A 5 -24.11 26.02 -33.91
N THR A 6 -22.97 26.24 -33.26
CA THR A 6 -21.95 27.22 -33.70
C THR A 6 -20.56 26.62 -33.73
N ALA A 7 -19.90 26.68 -34.88
CA ALA A 7 -18.52 26.25 -35.05
C ALA A 7 -17.61 27.47 -35.29
N SER A 8 -17.19 28.18 -34.22
CA SER A 8 -16.38 29.40 -34.35
C SER A 8 -14.87 29.12 -34.46
N GLY A 9 -14.42 27.94 -34.02
CA GLY A 9 -13.04 27.51 -34.14
C GLY A 9 -12.65 27.20 -35.59
N ASN A 10 -11.41 27.52 -35.97
CA ASN A 10 -10.89 27.09 -37.27
C ASN A 10 -10.79 25.56 -37.31
N ARG A 11 -11.32 24.90 -38.36
CA ARG A 11 -11.38 23.43 -38.49
C ARG A 11 -12.13 22.74 -37.33
N SER A 12 -13.13 23.39 -36.73
CA SER A 12 -13.90 22.78 -35.64
C SER A 12 -15.18 22.09 -36.13
N LEU A 13 -15.75 21.25 -35.26
CA LEU A 13 -17.02 20.56 -35.47
C LEU A 13 -18.00 20.90 -34.34
N ALA A 14 -19.21 21.31 -34.69
CA ALA A 14 -20.33 21.47 -33.76
C ALA A 14 -21.57 20.67 -34.26
N MET A 15 -22.01 19.70 -33.46
CA MET A 15 -23.16 18.84 -33.77
C MET A 15 -24.03 18.62 -32.53
N GLY A 16 -25.35 18.64 -32.70
CA GLY A 16 -26.32 18.70 -31.60
C GLY A 16 -26.88 20.11 -31.45
N ALA A 17 -28.11 20.23 -30.95
CA ALA A 17 -28.72 21.54 -30.73
C ALA A 17 -27.89 22.35 -29.73
N GLU A 18 -27.72 23.64 -29.99
CA GLU A 18 -26.95 24.57 -29.14
C GLU A 18 -25.49 24.17 -28.87
N SER A 19 -24.95 23.17 -29.57
CA SER A 19 -23.54 22.80 -29.47
C SER A 19 -22.66 23.93 -29.98
N SER A 20 -21.53 24.20 -29.31
CA SER A 20 -20.67 25.32 -29.64
C SER A 20 -19.19 24.99 -29.50
N THR A 21 -18.38 25.47 -30.44
CA THR A 21 -16.94 25.59 -30.27
C THR A 21 -16.57 27.06 -30.28
N GLY A 22 -15.82 27.49 -29.27
CA GLY A 22 -15.48 28.89 -29.03
C GLY A 22 -14.54 29.50 -30.06
N ALA A 23 -14.43 30.83 -30.03
CA ALA A 23 -13.47 31.56 -30.86
C ALA A 23 -12.04 31.12 -30.52
N GLY A 24 -11.21 30.88 -31.53
CA GLY A 24 -9.84 30.40 -31.32
C GLY A 24 -9.71 28.93 -30.91
N ALA A 25 -10.80 28.19 -30.67
CA ALA A 25 -10.80 26.76 -30.37
C ALA A 25 -10.50 25.92 -31.63
N THR A 26 -9.30 26.07 -32.17
CA THR A 26 -8.88 25.46 -33.44
C THR A 26 -8.85 23.93 -33.34
N SER A 27 -9.35 23.23 -34.36
CA SER A 27 -9.38 21.76 -34.44
C SER A 27 -10.10 21.09 -33.27
N SER A 28 -11.19 21.70 -32.79
CA SER A 28 -11.98 21.21 -31.67
C SER A 28 -13.27 20.51 -32.10
N ILE A 29 -13.86 19.72 -31.20
CA ILE A 29 -15.07 18.95 -31.45
C ILE A 29 -16.06 19.17 -30.31
N ALA A 30 -17.28 19.62 -30.62
CA ALA A 30 -18.42 19.66 -29.72
C ALA A 30 -19.57 18.81 -30.31
N ILE A 31 -19.93 17.71 -29.65
CA ILE A 31 -20.99 16.79 -30.07
C ILE A 31 -21.95 16.52 -28.91
N GLY A 32 -23.21 16.92 -29.05
CA GLY A 32 -24.25 16.75 -28.04
C GLY A 32 -25.07 18.02 -27.85
N ASP A 33 -26.28 17.87 -27.33
CA ASP A 33 -27.14 18.99 -26.98
C ASP A 33 -26.48 19.89 -25.92
N GLY A 34 -26.24 21.16 -26.25
CA GLY A 34 -25.51 22.10 -25.39
C GLY A 34 -24.05 21.71 -25.08
N ALA A 35 -23.41 20.86 -25.89
CA ALA A 35 -21.99 20.54 -25.74
C ALA A 35 -21.12 21.77 -26.09
N VAL A 36 -20.16 22.11 -25.25
CA VAL A 36 -19.35 23.33 -25.39
C VAL A 36 -17.85 23.03 -25.35
N VAL A 37 -17.13 23.59 -26.31
CA VAL A 37 -15.69 23.82 -26.20
C VAL A 37 -15.46 25.32 -26.04
N ASN A 38 -14.77 25.75 -24.98
CA ASN A 38 -14.58 27.18 -24.69
C ASN A 38 -13.63 27.88 -25.68
N ASP A 39 -13.65 29.22 -25.65
CA ASP A 39 -12.70 30.05 -26.39
C ASP A 39 -11.25 29.66 -26.11
N ASN A 40 -10.44 29.66 -27.15
CA ASN A 40 -9.01 29.30 -27.14
C ASN A 40 -8.68 27.88 -26.63
N ALA A 41 -9.67 27.01 -26.38
CA ALA A 41 -9.46 25.61 -26.06
C ALA A 41 -9.07 24.81 -27.32
N VAL A 42 -7.83 25.01 -27.77
CA VAL A 42 -7.29 24.37 -28.98
C VAL A 42 -7.27 22.85 -28.82
N SER A 43 -7.67 22.11 -29.86
CA SER A 43 -7.71 20.65 -29.87
C SER A 43 -8.51 20.01 -28.73
N ALA A 44 -9.50 20.73 -28.19
CA ALA A 44 -10.39 20.22 -27.15
C ALA A 44 -11.59 19.47 -27.73
N ILE A 45 -12.11 18.53 -26.94
CA ILE A 45 -13.21 17.63 -27.34
C ILE A 45 -14.26 17.63 -26.24
N ALA A 46 -15.50 17.96 -26.56
CA ALA A 46 -16.67 17.85 -25.69
C ALA A 46 -17.71 16.94 -26.36
N ILE A 47 -18.00 15.78 -25.76
CA ILE A 47 -18.95 14.80 -26.30
C ILE A 47 -19.97 14.43 -25.21
N GLY A 48 -21.25 14.68 -25.44
CA GLY A 48 -22.36 14.42 -24.54
C GLY A 48 -23.18 15.68 -24.24
N THR A 49 -24.43 15.50 -23.81
CA THR A 49 -25.32 16.62 -23.46
C THR A 49 -24.72 17.48 -22.36
N GLY A 50 -24.51 18.77 -22.61
CA GLY A 50 -23.89 19.70 -21.67
C GLY A 50 -22.42 19.40 -21.33
N ALA A 51 -21.73 18.52 -22.09
CA ALA A 51 -20.30 18.29 -21.92
C ALA A 51 -19.52 19.58 -22.18
N ASN A 52 -18.49 19.86 -21.38
CA ASN A 52 -17.80 21.14 -21.40
C ASN A 52 -16.27 20.98 -21.32
N ALA A 53 -15.56 21.24 -22.41
CA ALA A 53 -14.10 21.23 -22.46
C ALA A 53 -13.57 22.67 -22.48
N ARG A 54 -12.87 23.08 -21.42
CA ARG A 54 -12.56 24.50 -21.14
C ARG A 54 -11.13 24.91 -21.44
N SER A 55 -10.25 23.97 -21.72
CA SER A 55 -8.81 24.23 -21.84
C SER A 55 -8.20 23.51 -23.04
N THR A 56 -6.99 23.91 -23.42
CA THR A 56 -6.24 23.31 -24.52
C THR A 56 -6.00 21.82 -24.28
N ASN A 57 -6.25 20.99 -25.30
CA ASN A 57 -6.19 19.52 -25.23
C ASN A 57 -7.13 18.89 -24.17
N ALA A 58 -8.12 19.62 -23.65
CA ALA A 58 -9.07 19.07 -22.69
C ALA A 58 -10.11 18.19 -23.40
N ILE A 59 -10.43 17.05 -22.80
CA ILE A 59 -11.41 16.08 -23.33
C ILE A 59 -12.49 15.87 -22.27
N ALA A 60 -13.74 16.24 -22.56
CA ALA A 60 -14.90 15.96 -21.74
C ALA A 60 -15.82 14.98 -22.49
N ILE A 61 -15.94 13.75 -22.00
CA ILE A 61 -16.79 12.71 -22.60
C ILE A 61 -17.81 12.22 -21.57
N GLY A 62 -19.08 12.49 -21.83
CA GLY A 62 -20.22 12.14 -20.97
C GLY A 62 -21.13 13.34 -20.74
N ALA A 63 -22.42 13.09 -20.53
CA ALA A 63 -23.37 14.17 -20.25
C ALA A 63 -22.95 14.95 -18.99
N GLY A 64 -22.83 16.27 -19.07
CA GLY A 64 -22.38 17.14 -18.00
C GLY A 64 -20.91 16.96 -17.57
N ALA A 65 -20.09 16.22 -18.32
CA ALA A 65 -18.66 16.10 -18.03
C ALA A 65 -17.95 17.44 -18.21
N VAL A 66 -17.02 17.79 -17.32
CA VAL A 66 -16.31 19.07 -17.33
C VAL A 66 -14.79 18.86 -17.24
N ALA A 67 -14.08 19.11 -18.34
CA ALA A 67 -12.62 19.11 -18.40
C ALA A 67 -12.10 20.56 -18.33
N SER A 68 -11.72 20.99 -17.13
CA SER A 68 -11.34 22.39 -16.84
C SER A 68 -9.84 22.69 -16.98
N HIS A 69 -9.00 21.67 -17.15
CA HIS A 69 -7.55 21.79 -17.08
C HIS A 69 -6.88 21.41 -18.40
N ALA A 70 -5.68 21.92 -18.67
CA ALA A 70 -4.96 21.61 -19.89
C ALA A 70 -4.55 20.13 -19.93
N ASN A 71 -4.64 19.52 -21.11
CA ASN A 71 -4.27 18.12 -21.34
C ASN A 71 -4.93 17.13 -20.35
N SER A 72 -6.19 17.35 -19.99
CA SER A 72 -6.93 16.49 -19.06
C SER A 72 -8.16 15.88 -19.68
N VAL A 73 -8.62 14.77 -19.10
CA VAL A 73 -9.78 14.01 -19.56
C VAL A 73 -10.80 13.88 -18.43
N ALA A 74 -12.00 14.42 -18.59
CA ALA A 74 -13.18 14.06 -17.80
C ALA A 74 -13.92 12.94 -18.53
N LEU A 75 -13.90 11.72 -17.98
CA LEU A 75 -14.50 10.53 -18.57
C LEU A 75 -15.69 10.05 -17.75
N GLY A 76 -16.88 10.10 -18.33
CA GLY A 76 -18.15 9.69 -17.72
C GLY A 76 -19.09 10.85 -17.40
N ASN A 77 -20.36 10.53 -17.20
CA ASN A 77 -21.42 11.50 -16.86
C ASN A 77 -21.05 12.31 -15.61
N GLY A 78 -21.10 13.64 -15.68
CA GLY A 78 -20.78 14.51 -14.55
C GLY A 78 -19.34 14.45 -14.04
N SER A 79 -18.42 13.76 -14.75
CA SER A 79 -17.01 13.71 -14.33
C SER A 79 -16.37 15.09 -14.41
N VAL A 80 -15.50 15.41 -13.46
CA VAL A 80 -14.81 16.71 -13.39
C VAL A 80 -13.31 16.49 -13.18
N THR A 81 -12.49 17.12 -14.01
CA THR A 81 -11.02 17.10 -13.82
C THR A 81 -10.60 18.06 -12.71
N SER A 82 -9.62 17.68 -11.89
CA SER A 82 -9.07 18.49 -10.79
C SER A 82 -7.63 18.98 -11.04
N SER A 83 -6.98 18.53 -12.12
CA SER A 83 -5.60 18.92 -12.45
C SER A 83 -5.31 18.74 -13.95
N ALA A 84 -4.24 19.40 -14.42
CA ALA A 84 -3.70 19.19 -15.76
C ALA A 84 -3.02 17.82 -15.90
N ASN A 85 -2.89 17.29 -17.12
CA ASN A 85 -2.26 15.99 -17.39
C ASN A 85 -2.87 14.82 -16.61
N SER A 86 -4.20 14.80 -16.47
CA SER A 86 -4.92 13.80 -15.66
C SER A 86 -6.14 13.23 -16.37
N VAL A 87 -6.55 12.03 -15.97
CA VAL A 87 -7.84 11.45 -16.33
C VAL A 87 -8.68 11.34 -15.07
N SER A 88 -9.81 12.03 -15.02
CA SER A 88 -10.81 11.90 -13.98
C SER A 88 -11.95 11.01 -14.46
N VAL A 89 -12.22 9.94 -13.73
CA VAL A 89 -13.32 8.99 -13.99
C VAL A 89 -14.58 9.30 -13.19
N GLY A 90 -14.61 10.42 -12.46
CA GLY A 90 -15.70 10.79 -11.56
C GLY A 90 -15.59 12.24 -11.09
N PHE A 91 -16.11 12.52 -9.91
CA PHE A 91 -15.99 13.81 -9.24
C PHE A 91 -15.82 13.59 -7.73
N ALA A 92 -15.47 14.64 -6.99
CA ALA A 92 -15.29 14.55 -5.54
C ALA A 92 -16.61 14.14 -4.85
N GLY A 93 -16.60 13.02 -4.14
CA GLY A 93 -17.80 12.42 -3.52
C GLY A 93 -18.67 11.61 -4.50
N GLY A 94 -18.23 11.46 -5.74
CA GLY A 94 -18.87 10.69 -6.81
C GLY A 94 -17.84 9.88 -7.59
N GLU A 95 -16.95 9.20 -6.87
CA GLU A 95 -15.90 8.37 -7.44
C GLU A 95 -16.49 7.14 -8.13
N ARG A 96 -15.76 6.63 -9.12
CA ARG A 96 -16.11 5.39 -9.83
C ARG A 96 -15.05 4.35 -9.64
N THR A 97 -15.47 3.09 -9.60
CA THR A 97 -14.55 1.96 -9.68
C THR A 97 -14.07 1.77 -11.12
N ILE A 98 -12.81 1.37 -11.28
CA ILE A 98 -12.24 0.93 -12.56
C ILE A 98 -12.14 -0.59 -12.47
N GLN A 99 -12.90 -1.29 -13.30
CA GLN A 99 -13.03 -2.75 -13.25
C GLN A 99 -12.25 -3.41 -14.39
N ASN A 100 -11.97 -4.71 -14.25
CA ASN A 100 -11.24 -5.52 -15.22
C ASN A 100 -9.80 -5.03 -15.49
N VAL A 101 -9.14 -4.52 -14.45
CA VAL A 101 -7.73 -4.11 -14.50
C VAL A 101 -6.85 -5.36 -14.33
N ALA A 102 -6.19 -5.77 -15.41
CA ALA A 102 -5.19 -6.82 -15.36
C ALA A 102 -4.00 -6.40 -14.47
N PRO A 103 -3.22 -7.36 -13.92
CA PRO A 103 -2.04 -7.04 -13.12
C PRO A 103 -1.05 -6.15 -13.90
N GLY A 104 -0.58 -5.08 -13.25
CA GLY A 104 0.44 -4.20 -13.83
C GLY A 104 1.79 -4.89 -13.94
N VAL A 105 2.54 -4.59 -15.00
CA VAL A 105 3.85 -5.19 -15.32
C VAL A 105 4.96 -4.13 -15.34
N LEU A 106 4.69 -2.96 -15.91
CA LEU A 106 5.62 -1.83 -15.96
C LEU A 106 5.45 -0.92 -14.75
N GLY A 107 6.46 -0.08 -14.47
CA GLY A 107 6.44 0.83 -13.32
C GLY A 107 5.37 1.93 -13.37
N THR A 108 4.70 2.11 -14.51
CA THR A 108 3.62 3.10 -14.71
C THR A 108 2.26 2.45 -14.94
N ASP A 109 2.15 1.13 -14.80
CA ASP A 109 0.87 0.43 -14.92
C ASP A 109 0.04 0.60 -13.65
N ALA A 110 -1.29 0.57 -13.80
CA ALA A 110 -2.18 0.52 -12.65
C ALA A 110 -2.02 -0.81 -11.90
N VAL A 111 -2.01 -0.75 -10.57
CA VAL A 111 -2.02 -1.93 -9.69
C VAL A 111 -3.46 -2.33 -9.41
N ASN A 112 -3.78 -3.61 -9.52
CA ASN A 112 -5.10 -4.14 -9.16
C ASN A 112 -5.14 -4.64 -7.70
N VAL A 113 -6.33 -4.94 -7.19
CA VAL A 113 -6.53 -5.33 -5.78
C VAL A 113 -5.87 -6.67 -5.44
N ASP A 114 -5.76 -7.60 -6.39
CA ASP A 114 -5.10 -8.88 -6.16
C ASP A 114 -3.59 -8.73 -5.89
N GLN A 115 -2.92 -7.83 -6.61
CA GLN A 115 -1.51 -7.50 -6.35
C GLN A 115 -1.32 -6.88 -4.96
N LEU A 116 -2.23 -5.99 -4.53
CA LEU A 116 -2.20 -5.41 -3.18
C LEU A 116 -2.45 -6.46 -2.08
N ASN A 117 -3.41 -7.35 -2.30
CA ASN A 117 -3.73 -8.43 -1.37
C ASN A 117 -2.55 -9.40 -1.21
N ALA A 118 -1.86 -9.74 -2.30
CA ALA A 118 -0.66 -10.58 -2.26
C ALA A 118 0.45 -9.97 -1.38
N ILE A 119 0.69 -8.65 -1.50
CA ILE A 119 1.64 -7.93 -0.65
C ILE A 119 1.19 -7.93 0.82
N THR A 120 -0.11 -7.69 1.06
CA THR A 120 -0.69 -7.66 2.41
C THR A 120 -0.56 -9.01 3.11
N SER A 121 -0.89 -10.10 2.41
CA SER A 121 -0.74 -11.47 2.93
C SER A 121 0.71 -11.83 3.20
N GLY A 122 1.63 -11.50 2.27
CA GLY A 122 3.06 -11.72 2.45
C GLY A 122 3.62 -10.97 3.66
N THR A 123 3.19 -9.73 3.85
CA THR A 123 3.60 -8.90 5.00
C THR A 123 3.06 -9.46 6.32
N SER A 124 1.80 -9.88 6.36
CA SER A 124 1.21 -10.50 7.56
C SER A 124 1.95 -11.78 7.96
N ALA A 125 2.28 -12.63 7.00
CA ALA A 125 3.06 -13.85 7.26
C ALA A 125 4.49 -13.52 7.76
N ALA A 126 5.12 -12.47 7.24
CA ALA A 126 6.42 -12.01 7.72
C ALA A 126 6.34 -11.54 9.19
N ILE A 127 5.31 -10.79 9.55
CA ILE A 127 5.09 -10.32 10.94
C ILE A 127 4.87 -11.50 11.90
N GLN A 128 4.00 -12.44 11.55
CA GLN A 128 3.77 -13.64 12.36
C GLN A 128 5.06 -14.44 12.60
N ASN A 129 5.94 -14.51 11.59
CA ASN A 129 7.23 -15.15 11.76
C ASN A 129 8.15 -14.41 12.73
N VAL A 130 8.13 -13.07 12.72
CA VAL A 130 8.88 -12.24 13.67
C VAL A 130 8.33 -12.40 15.09
N GLU A 131 7.01 -12.36 15.28
CA GLU A 131 6.37 -12.58 16.58
C GLU A 131 6.70 -13.95 17.17
N ARG A 132 6.66 -14.99 16.33
CA ARG A 132 7.02 -16.35 16.70
C ARG A 132 8.50 -16.42 17.08
N LEU A 133 9.39 -15.79 16.32
CA LEU A 133 10.83 -15.76 16.63
C LEU A 133 11.09 -15.04 17.95
N ALA A 134 10.43 -13.91 18.21
CA ALA A 134 10.56 -13.17 19.46
C ALA A 134 10.05 -14.01 20.65
N SER A 135 8.88 -14.64 20.50
CA SER A 135 8.30 -15.50 21.54
C SER A 135 9.20 -16.70 21.87
N ARG A 136 9.81 -17.31 20.84
CA ARG A 136 10.86 -18.33 21.01
C ARG A 136 12.07 -17.78 21.74
N GLY A 137 12.54 -16.58 21.39
CA GLY A 137 13.65 -15.92 22.06
C GLY A 137 13.42 -15.77 23.56
N THR A 138 12.23 -15.31 23.96
CA THR A 138 11.83 -15.19 25.37
C THR A 138 11.74 -16.55 26.06
N ALA A 139 11.12 -17.55 25.41
CA ALA A 139 11.05 -18.90 25.95
C ALA A 139 12.45 -19.50 26.17
N ILE A 140 13.36 -19.33 25.20
CA ILE A 140 14.77 -19.74 25.29
C ILE A 140 15.47 -19.05 26.45
N ALA A 141 15.28 -17.74 26.62
CA ALA A 141 15.85 -16.99 27.73
C ALA A 141 15.41 -17.58 29.08
N MET A 142 14.11 -17.87 29.25
CA MET A 142 13.58 -18.51 30.46
C MET A 142 14.12 -19.92 30.67
N ALA A 143 14.15 -20.76 29.64
CA ALA A 143 14.66 -22.13 29.73
C ALA A 143 16.17 -22.20 30.00
N SER A 144 16.91 -21.17 29.60
CA SER A 144 18.36 -21.15 29.77
C SER A 144 18.74 -21.05 31.26
N VAL A 145 17.94 -20.36 32.08
CA VAL A 145 18.15 -20.20 33.53
C VAL A 145 17.66 -21.46 34.24
N GLN A 146 18.58 -22.18 34.87
CA GLN A 146 18.32 -23.51 35.40
C GLN A 146 18.65 -23.59 36.87
N ALA A 147 17.83 -24.32 37.61
CA ALA A 147 18.09 -24.60 39.01
C ALA A 147 19.33 -25.49 39.10
N ILE A 148 20.43 -24.92 39.60
CA ILE A 148 21.64 -25.65 39.93
C ILE A 148 21.64 -25.83 41.45
N PRO A 149 21.81 -27.07 41.97
CA PRO A 149 21.89 -27.31 43.40
C PRO A 149 22.99 -26.48 44.06
N ASN A 150 22.94 -26.35 45.39
CA ASN A 150 24.03 -25.71 46.12
C ASN A 150 25.29 -26.58 46.02
N LEU A 151 26.40 -26.00 45.58
CA LEU A 151 27.67 -26.69 45.30
C LEU A 151 28.74 -26.25 46.31
N ALA A 152 29.50 -27.21 46.86
CA ALA A 152 30.72 -26.93 47.62
C ALA A 152 31.89 -26.62 46.67
N ALA A 153 32.97 -26.03 47.19
CA ALA A 153 34.17 -25.72 46.39
C ALA A 153 34.68 -26.96 45.62
N GLY A 154 34.85 -26.80 44.30
CA GLY A 154 35.27 -27.86 43.38
C GLY A 154 34.12 -28.72 42.83
N GLU A 155 32.89 -28.58 43.34
CA GLU A 155 31.75 -29.36 42.84
C GLU A 155 31.15 -28.76 41.58
N SER A 156 30.56 -29.64 40.77
CA SER A 156 29.81 -29.27 39.56
C SER A 156 28.38 -29.77 39.64
N GLY A 157 27.47 -29.01 39.05
CA GLY A 157 26.06 -29.36 38.95
C GLY A 157 25.56 -29.20 37.53
N VAL A 158 24.51 -29.96 37.21
CA VAL A 158 23.74 -29.78 35.98
C VAL A 158 22.29 -29.49 36.32
N GLY A 159 21.66 -28.68 35.47
CA GLY A 159 20.23 -28.43 35.52
C GLY A 159 19.61 -28.75 34.17
N ILE A 160 18.28 -28.90 34.19
CA ILE A 160 17.42 -28.85 33.02
C ILE A 160 16.33 -27.82 33.29
N GLY A 161 15.94 -27.06 32.27
CA GLY A 161 14.96 -25.99 32.37
C GLY A 161 13.95 -26.05 31.24
N VAL A 162 12.72 -25.60 31.53
CA VAL A 162 11.69 -25.42 30.52
C VAL A 162 11.17 -24.00 30.62
N GLY A 163 11.16 -23.30 29.50
CA GLY A 163 10.63 -21.95 29.38
C GLY A 163 9.42 -21.99 28.46
N HIS A 164 8.33 -21.33 28.87
CA HIS A 164 7.12 -21.23 28.07
C HIS A 164 6.69 -19.77 27.97
N PHE A 165 6.54 -19.26 26.75
CA PHE A 165 6.07 -17.90 26.49
C PHE A 165 5.15 -17.87 25.27
N ASN A 166 3.93 -17.37 25.45
CA ASN A 166 2.98 -17.14 24.36
C ASN A 166 2.79 -18.35 23.41
N GLY A 167 2.69 -19.57 23.96
CA GLY A 167 2.52 -20.81 23.20
C GLY A 167 3.80 -21.43 22.64
N GLU A 168 4.95 -20.74 22.73
CA GLU A 168 6.26 -21.30 22.40
C GLU A 168 6.92 -21.92 23.64
N ILE A 169 7.50 -23.10 23.46
CA ILE A 169 8.21 -23.83 24.52
C ILE A 169 9.69 -23.92 24.13
N ALA A 170 10.56 -23.71 25.09
CA ALA A 170 11.98 -23.96 24.99
C ALA A 170 12.43 -24.92 26.07
N ILE A 171 13.43 -25.74 25.75
CA ILE A 171 14.08 -26.63 26.70
C ILE A 171 15.55 -26.23 26.79
N GLY A 172 16.06 -26.16 28.02
CA GLY A 172 17.45 -25.82 28.30
C GLY A 172 18.15 -26.88 29.12
N ALA A 173 19.46 -26.96 28.93
CA ALA A 173 20.41 -27.73 29.71
C ALA A 173 21.52 -26.79 30.22
N GLY A 174 21.98 -26.99 31.45
CA GLY A 174 22.78 -26.01 32.16
C GLY A 174 23.82 -26.68 33.02
N PHE A 175 24.94 -26.01 33.18
CA PHE A 175 26.09 -26.47 33.96
C PHE A 175 26.50 -25.37 34.93
N GLY A 176 26.93 -25.76 36.12
CA GLY A 176 27.50 -24.86 37.11
C GLY A 176 28.69 -25.52 37.80
N HIS A 177 29.67 -24.71 38.17
CA HIS A 177 30.87 -25.14 38.87
C HIS A 177 31.21 -24.14 39.97
N ALA A 178 31.39 -24.62 41.20
CA ALA A 178 31.83 -23.80 42.32
C ALA A 178 33.36 -23.72 42.32
N ILE A 179 33.91 -22.54 42.00
CA ILE A 179 35.35 -22.29 42.03
C ILE A 179 35.82 -22.25 43.50
N THR A 180 35.01 -21.64 44.35
CA THR A 180 35.17 -21.62 45.82
C THR A 180 33.79 -21.66 46.45
N ASN A 181 33.71 -21.81 47.79
CA ASN A 181 32.44 -21.83 48.53
C ASN A 181 31.59 -20.55 48.36
N ASN A 182 32.17 -19.51 47.78
CA ASN A 182 31.60 -18.18 47.61
C ASN A 182 31.56 -17.71 46.16
N LEU A 183 32.05 -18.49 45.19
CA LEU A 183 32.08 -18.13 43.77
C LEU A 183 31.67 -19.32 42.91
N THR A 184 30.63 -19.12 42.10
CA THR A 184 30.12 -20.09 41.13
C THR A 184 30.16 -19.52 39.72
N LEU A 185 30.60 -20.34 38.76
CA LEU A 185 30.45 -20.11 37.33
C LEU A 185 29.31 -20.97 36.81
N SER A 186 28.47 -20.43 35.93
CA SER A 186 27.42 -21.18 35.27
C SER A 186 27.36 -20.88 33.78
N ALA A 187 26.94 -21.87 33.00
CA ALA A 187 26.64 -21.76 31.58
C ALA A 187 25.32 -22.48 31.30
N GLY A 188 24.59 -22.05 30.29
CA GLY A 188 23.35 -22.70 29.88
C GLY A 188 23.13 -22.55 28.39
N VAL A 189 22.50 -23.56 27.79
CA VAL A 189 22.02 -23.54 26.41
C VAL A 189 20.55 -23.89 26.42
N ALA A 190 19.76 -23.28 25.56
CA ALA A 190 18.36 -23.61 25.39
C ALA A 190 17.95 -23.51 23.94
N GLN A 191 16.95 -24.31 23.56
CA GLN A 191 16.47 -24.43 22.20
C GLN A 191 14.95 -24.36 22.14
N SER A 192 14.43 -23.68 21.12
CA SER A 192 13.02 -23.67 20.77
C SER A 192 12.84 -23.60 19.25
N GLY A 193 12.08 -24.55 18.69
CA GLY A 193 11.72 -24.58 17.28
C GLY A 193 12.88 -24.31 16.30
N GLY A 194 14.01 -25.00 16.51
CA GLY A 194 15.21 -24.90 15.66
C GLY A 194 16.10 -23.67 15.90
N LYS A 195 15.78 -22.81 16.87
CA LYS A 195 16.65 -21.70 17.31
C LYS A 195 17.27 -22.03 18.65
N ILE A 196 18.53 -21.62 18.85
CA ILE A 196 19.31 -21.89 20.05
C ILE A 196 19.74 -20.55 20.65
N GLY A 197 19.70 -20.45 21.98
CA GLY A 197 20.33 -19.37 22.74
C GLY A 197 21.21 -19.94 23.84
N SER A 198 22.16 -19.15 24.29
CA SER A 198 23.11 -19.53 25.34
C SER A 198 23.29 -18.41 26.35
N ARG A 199 23.65 -18.76 27.59
CA ARG A 199 24.03 -17.82 28.63
C ARG A 199 25.28 -18.27 29.38
N ILE A 200 25.98 -17.32 29.97
CA ILE A 200 27.06 -17.53 30.93
C ILE A 200 26.82 -16.55 32.09
N GLY A 201 27.09 -16.96 33.33
CA GLY A 201 26.91 -16.10 34.50
C GLY A 201 27.81 -16.49 35.67
N LEU A 202 28.05 -15.53 36.56
CA LEU A 202 28.81 -15.71 37.80
C LEU A 202 27.88 -15.44 39.00
N GLY A 203 28.00 -16.22 40.06
CA GLY A 203 27.27 -16.05 41.32
C GLY A 203 28.22 -15.95 42.49
N PHE A 204 27.96 -15.01 43.40
CA PHE A 204 28.77 -14.79 44.62
C PHE A 204 27.92 -15.01 45.87
N LYS A 205 28.47 -15.73 46.87
CA LYS A 205 27.88 -15.92 48.20
C LYS A 205 28.73 -15.17 49.24
N PHE A 206 28.11 -14.46 50.17
CA PHE A 206 28.79 -13.75 51.27
C PHE A 206 28.16 -14.15 52.61
#